data_AF-A0A3B8KZ34-F1
#
_entry.id   AF-A0A3B8KZ34-F1
#
_cell.length_a   1.000
_cell.length_b   1.000
_cell.length_c   1.000
_cell.angle_alpha   90.00
_cell.angle_beta   90.00
_cell.angle_gamma   90.00
#
_symmetry.space_group_name_H-M   'P 1'
#
loop_
_entity.id
_entity.type
_entity.pdbx_description
1 polymer ?
#
loop_
_entity_poly.entity_id
_entity_poly.type
_entity_poly.pdbx_seq_one_letter_code
_entity_poly.pdbx_strand_id
1 'polypeptide(L)'
;ARVAADLASQTDIGFVEAADHFEANAQRDGLVECHGQLRAIASTLFNVSNNIRWLGAGPRCGFYEIKLPDRQPGSSIMPGKVNP
;
A
#
# COMPACT_ATOMS: atom_id res chain seq x y z
N ALA A 1 13.57 -12.80 27.35
CA ALA A 1 13.73 -11.42 27.90
C ALA A 1 15.05 -10.74 27.51
N ARG A 2 16.23 -11.29 27.86
CA ARG A 2 17.52 -10.63 27.55
C ARG A 2 17.73 -10.33 26.06
N VAL A 3 17.36 -11.27 25.19
CA VAL A 3 17.48 -11.11 23.73
C VAL A 3 16.50 -10.07 23.21
N ALA A 4 15.23 -10.10 23.64
CA ALA A 4 14.24 -9.10 23.25
C ALA A 4 14.66 -7.67 23.64
N ALA A 5 15.23 -7.47 24.83
CA ALA A 5 15.74 -6.19 25.27
C ALA A 5 16.94 -5.70 24.43
N ASP A 6 17.86 -6.61 24.09
CA ASP A 6 19.00 -6.30 23.22
C ASP A 6 18.53 -5.92 21.80
N LEU A 7 17.60 -6.69 21.22
CA LEU A 7 16.97 -6.37 19.94
C LEU A 7 16.27 -5.01 19.96
N ALA A 8 15.53 -4.71 21.03
CA ALA A 8 14.87 -3.42 21.17
C ALA A 8 15.88 -2.27 21.20
N SER A 9 17.01 -2.44 21.90
CA SER A 9 18.08 -1.43 21.94
C SER A 9 18.74 -1.19 20.58
N GLN A 10 18.82 -2.21 19.72
CA GLN A 10 19.48 -2.11 18.42
C GLN A 10 18.56 -1.62 17.31
N THR A 11 17.26 -1.89 17.41
CA THR A 11 16.27 -1.63 16.36
C THR A 11 15.34 -0.45 16.65
N ASP A 12 15.32 0.03 17.91
CA ASP A 12 14.35 1.01 18.41
C ASP A 12 12.88 0.54 18.30
N ILE A 13 12.68 -0.78 18.23
CA ILE A 13 11.37 -1.43 18.20
C ILE A 13 11.18 -2.17 19.51
N GLY A 14 10.05 -1.93 20.20
CA GLY A 14 9.73 -2.55 21.49
C GLY A 14 9.40 -4.05 21.42
N PHE A 15 10.38 -4.89 21.09
CA PHE A 15 10.23 -6.35 21.09
C PHE A 15 9.94 -6.89 22.49
N VAL A 16 9.05 -7.88 22.55
CA VAL A 16 8.70 -8.60 23.77
C VAL A 16 8.81 -10.10 23.54
N GLU A 17 8.99 -10.87 24.61
CA GLU A 17 8.94 -12.33 24.54
C GLU A 17 7.51 -12.79 24.23
N ALA A 18 7.38 -13.87 23.46
CA ALA A 18 6.08 -14.50 23.23
C ALA A 18 5.47 -14.98 24.57
N ALA A 19 4.17 -14.77 24.77
CA ALA A 19 3.48 -15.22 25.98
C ALA A 19 3.37 -16.75 26.04
N ASP A 20 3.22 -17.40 24.88
CA ASP A 20 3.26 -18.86 24.72
C ASP A 20 4.18 -19.22 23.54
N HIS A 21 5.23 -19.98 23.84
CA HIS A 21 6.19 -20.42 22.83
C HIS A 21 5.65 -21.53 21.93
N PHE A 22 4.70 -22.36 22.38
CA PHE A 22 4.13 -23.40 21.52
C PHE A 22 3.28 -22.78 20.42
N GLU A 23 2.43 -21.81 20.77
CA GLU A 23 1.66 -21.04 19.81
C GLU A 23 2.59 -20.30 18.83
N ALA A 24 3.56 -19.53 19.35
CA ALA A 24 4.44 -18.71 18.52
C ALA A 24 5.33 -19.52 17.55
N ASN A 25 5.62 -20.78 17.88
CA ASN A 25 6.39 -21.67 16.98
C ASN A 25 5.50 -22.44 16.00
N ALA A 26 4.28 -22.81 16.40
CA ALA A 26 3.39 -23.64 15.59
C ALA A 26 2.49 -22.82 14.64
N GLN A 27 2.12 -21.60 15.02
CA GLN A 27 1.16 -20.76 14.31
C GLN A 27 1.78 -19.47 13.80
N ARG A 28 1.04 -18.76 12.95
CA ARG A 28 1.43 -17.46 12.36
C ARG A 28 0.28 -16.46 12.35
N ASP A 29 -0.58 -16.55 13.37
CA ASP A 29 -1.85 -15.82 13.40
C ASP A 29 -1.64 -14.31 13.41
N GLY A 30 -0.62 -13.81 14.12
CA GLY A 30 -0.26 -12.39 14.08
C GLY A 30 0.15 -11.87 12.69
N LEU A 31 0.78 -12.71 11.85
CA LEU A 31 1.08 -12.33 10.46
C LEU A 31 -0.17 -12.31 9.58
N VAL A 32 -1.10 -13.24 9.81
CA VAL A 32 -2.39 -13.29 9.10
C VAL A 32 -3.23 -12.05 9.47
N GLU A 33 -3.28 -11.69 10.75
CA GLU A 33 -3.96 -10.47 11.21
C GLU A 33 -3.35 -9.21 10.58
N CYS A 34 -2.02 -9.07 10.63
CA CYS A 34 -1.30 -7.97 10.00
C CYS A 34 -1.64 -7.86 8.50
N HIS A 35 -1.68 -8.99 7.79
CA HIS A 35 -2.08 -9.01 6.39
C HIS A 35 -3.54 -8.56 6.17
N GLY A 36 -4.44 -8.90 7.09
CA GLY A 36 -5.81 -8.37 7.10
C GLY A 36 -5.84 -6.84 7.16
N GLN A 37 -5.01 -6.24 8.01
CA GLN A 37 -4.87 -4.78 8.10
C GLN A 37 -4.29 -4.19 6.81
N LEU A 38 -3.26 -4.81 6.23
CA LEU A 38 -2.69 -4.40 4.94
C LEU A 38 -3.75 -4.45 3.81
N ARG A 39 -4.64 -5.44 3.81
CA ARG A 39 -5.74 -5.54 2.84
C ARG A 39 -6.76 -4.42 2.98
N ALA A 40 -7.04 -3.98 4.21
CA ALA A 40 -7.90 -2.82 4.46
C ALA A 40 -7.27 -1.53 3.88
N ILE A 41 -5.97 -1.34 4.09
CA ILE A 41 -5.21 -0.22 3.49
C ILE A 41 -5.25 -0.32 1.96
N ALA A 42 -5.02 -1.51 1.39
CA ALA A 42 -5.05 -1.73 -0.05
C ALA A 42 -6.40 -1.37 -0.67
N SER A 43 -7.51 -1.70 0.00
CA SER A 43 -8.86 -1.34 -0.45
C SER A 43 -9.05 0.18 -0.53
N THR A 44 -8.53 0.90 0.47
CA THR A 44 -8.56 2.37 0.50
C THR A 44 -7.72 2.96 -0.63
N LEU A 45 -6.49 2.47 -0.82
CA LEU A 45 -5.61 2.93 -1.89
C LEU A 45 -6.18 2.64 -3.28
N PHE A 46 -6.83 1.49 -3.45
CA PHE A 46 -7.50 1.14 -4.70
C PHE A 46 -8.64 2.10 -5.03
N ASN A 47 -9.41 2.50 -4.02
CA ASN A 47 -10.48 3.49 -4.19
C ASN A 47 -9.92 4.86 -4.58
N VAL A 48 -8.94 5.38 -3.82
CA VAL A 48 -8.29 6.67 -4.08
C VAL A 48 -7.66 6.70 -5.48
N SER A 49 -6.91 5.66 -5.84
CA SER A 49 -6.27 5.56 -7.17
C SER A 49 -7.31 5.56 -8.29
N ASN A 50 -8.43 4.85 -8.12
CA ASN A 50 -9.50 4.86 -9.12
C ASN A 50 -10.21 6.21 -9.23
N ASN A 51 -10.39 6.92 -8.11
CA ASN A 51 -10.98 8.26 -8.12
C ASN A 51 -10.10 9.21 -8.94
N ILE A 52 -8.79 9.23 -8.68
CA ILE A 52 -7.82 10.02 -9.44
C ILE A 52 -7.86 9.64 -10.93
N ARG A 53 -7.83 8.35 -11.24
CA ARG A 53 -7.90 7.84 -12.62
C ARG A 53 -9.15 8.30 -13.36
N TRP A 54 -10.32 8.23 -12.71
CA TRP A 54 -11.59 8.63 -13.32
C TRP A 54 -11.68 10.14 -13.49
N LEU A 55 -11.34 10.91 -12.47
CA LEU A 55 -11.33 12.38 -12.54
C LEU A 55 -10.36 12.88 -13.62
N GLY A 56 -9.26 12.16 -13.85
CA GLY A 56 -8.28 12.45 -14.91
C GLY A 56 -8.64 11.91 -16.30
N ALA A 57 -9.72 11.14 -16.44
CA ALA A 57 -10.08 10.52 -17.73
C ALA A 57 -10.56 11.57 -18.73
N GLY A 58 -9.98 11.57 -19.94
CA GLY A 58 -10.26 12.58 -20.96
C GLY A 58 -9.35 12.40 -22.19
N PRO A 59 -9.10 13.46 -22.99
CA PRO A 59 -9.40 14.87 -22.71
C PRO A 59 -10.78 15.34 -23.18
N ARG A 60 -11.51 14.57 -24.00
CA ARG A 60 -12.79 15.00 -24.58
C ARG A 60 -14.00 14.17 -24.18
N CYS A 61 -13.80 12.88 -23.91
CA CYS A 61 -14.87 11.90 -23.71
C CYS A 61 -14.85 11.31 -22.28
N GLY A 62 -14.53 12.11 -21.28
CA GLY A 62 -14.46 11.71 -19.87
C GLY A 62 -14.70 12.92 -18.95
N PHE A 63 -14.48 12.76 -17.64
CA PHE A 63 -14.66 13.84 -16.66
C PHE A 63 -13.65 14.98 -16.88
N TYR A 64 -12.37 14.64 -17.00
CA TYR A 64 -11.25 15.56 -17.20
C TYR A 64 -11.22 16.74 -16.22
N GLU A 65 -11.60 16.49 -14.97
CA GLU A 65 -11.66 17.48 -13.88
C GLU A 65 -10.28 17.77 -13.29
N ILE A 66 -9.37 16.78 -13.34
CA ILE A 66 -7.97 16.94 -12.94
C ILE A 66 -7.03 16.58 -14.09
N LYS A 67 -5.84 17.19 -14.12
CA LYS A 67 -4.80 16.88 -15.11
C LYS A 67 -3.70 16.07 -14.45
N LEU A 68 -3.49 14.84 -14.95
CA LEU A 68 -2.41 13.98 -14.49
C LEU A 68 -1.06 14.42 -15.11
N PRO A 69 0.06 14.31 -14.39
CA PRO A 69 1.38 14.58 -14.95
C PRO A 69 1.72 13.59 -16.06
N ASP A 70 2.18 14.09 -17.21
CA ASP A 70 2.69 13.24 -18.28
C ASP A 70 4.08 12.72 -17.92
N ARG A 71 4.21 11.40 -17.74
CA ARG A 71 5.47 10.73 -17.38
C ARG A 71 6.11 10.00 -18.55
N GLN A 72 5.30 9.60 -19.53
CA GLN A 72 5.74 8.77 -20.64
C GLN A 72 4.76 8.92 -21.80
N PRO A 73 5.25 9.05 -23.06
CA PRO A 73 4.38 9.25 -24.21
C PRO A 73 3.34 8.14 -24.32
N GLY A 74 2.06 8.46 -24.09
CA GLY A 74 0.98 7.46 -24.15
C GLY A 74 0.72 6.92 -25.55
N SER A 75 0.97 7.74 -26.58
CA SER A 75 0.98 7.37 -27.99
C SER A 75 1.58 8.50 -28.83
N SER A 76 2.44 8.19 -29.80
CA SER A 76 3.11 9.18 -30.66
C SER A 76 2.15 9.94 -31.59
N ILE A 77 0.97 9.39 -31.88
CA ILE A 77 -0.01 9.98 -32.83
C ILE A 77 -1.15 10.73 -32.13
N MET A 78 -1.36 10.53 -30.82
CA MET A 78 -2.50 11.09 -30.08
C MET A 78 -2.03 12.19 -29.10
N PRO A 79 -1.92 13.45 -29.55
CA PRO A 79 -1.45 14.55 -28.69
C PRO A 79 -2.42 14.78 -27.52
N GLY A 80 -1.86 14.96 -26.32
CA GLY A 80 -2.62 15.18 -25.09
C GLY A 80 -3.25 13.92 -24.48
N LYS A 81 -3.07 12.74 -25.09
CA LYS A 81 -3.43 11.46 -24.47
C LYS A 81 -2.38 11.08 -23.43
N VAL A 82 -2.73 11.23 -22.16
CA VAL A 82 -1.93 10.77 -21.01
C VAL A 82 -2.61 9.54 -20.41
N ASN A 83 -1.85 8.45 -20.27
CA ASN A 83 -2.35 7.28 -19.55
C ASN A 83 -2.15 7.53 -18.03
N PRO A 84 -3.16 7.22 -17.21
CA PRO A 84 -3.11 7.37 -15.76
C PRO A 84 -2.08 6.43 -15.11
#